data_AF-A0A7C6Z8V3-F1
#
_entry.id   AF-A0A7C6Z8V3-F1
#
_cell.length_a   1.000
_cell.length_b   1.000
_cell.length_c   1.000
_cell.angle_alpha   90.00
_cell.angle_beta   90.00
_cell.angle_gamma   90.00
#
_symmetry.space_group_name_H-M   'P 1'
#
loop_
_entity.id
_entity.type
_entity.pdbx_description
1 polymer ?
#
loop_
_entity_poly.entity_id
_entity_poly.type
_entity_poly.pdbx_seq_one_letter_code
_entity_poly.pdbx_strand_id
1 'polypeptide(L)' 'MRRSRTLLFCLVVSSALAGLVYAASPVRVIVNGVDLGPAAQGRIIEGQVMVPLQAVAEALGADVR' A
#
# COMPACT_ATOMS: atom_id res chain seq x y z
N MET A 1 8.26 -42.17 11.46
CA MET A 1 7.00 -41.74 10.80
C MET A 1 6.30 -40.52 11.44
N ARG A 2 6.38 -40.30 12.76
CA ARG A 2 5.66 -39.18 13.43
C ARG A 2 6.19 -37.78 13.06
N ARG A 3 7.52 -37.58 13.03
CA ARG A 3 8.15 -36.28 12.68
C ARG A 3 7.89 -35.81 11.24
N SER A 4 7.84 -36.74 10.28
CA SER A 4 7.57 -36.42 8.86
C SER A 4 6.13 -35.95 8.63
N ARG A 5 5.15 -36.52 9.36
CA ARG A 5 3.75 -36.05 9.32
C ARG A 5 3.59 -34.65 9.90
N THR A 6 4.34 -34.31 10.94
CA THR A 6 4.34 -32.97 11.54
C THR A 6 4.89 -31.92 10.56
N LEU A 7 5.98 -32.24 9.85
CA LEU A 7 6.55 -31.33 8.84
C LEU A 7 5.59 -31.08 7.68
N LEU A 8 4.93 -32.14 7.18
CA LEU A 8 3.95 -32.02 6.11
C LEU A 8 2.76 -31.14 6.55
N PHE A 9 2.30 -31.32 7.80
CA PHE A 9 1.23 -30.49 8.36
C PHE A 9 1.66 -29.01 8.46
N CYS A 10 2.85 -28.71 8.98
CA CYS A 10 3.36 -27.34 9.04
C CYS A 10 3.47 -26.69 7.64
N LEU A 11 3.95 -27.44 6.64
CA LEU A 11 4.07 -26.95 5.26
C LEU A 11 2.70 -26.57 4.68
N VAL A 12 1.70 -27.44 4.84
CA VAL A 12 0.33 -27.21 4.36
C VAL A 12 -0.30 -26.01 5.07
N VAL A 13 -0.12 -25.89 6.39
CA VAL A 13 -0.61 -24.74 7.16
C VAL A 13 0.06 -23.44 6.71
N SER A 14 1.38 -23.41 6.54
CA SER A 14 2.07 -22.20 6.07
C SER A 14 1.64 -21.76 4.67
N SER A 15 1.37 -22.71 3.77
CA SER A 15 0.88 -22.43 2.41
C SER A 15 -0.54 -21.86 2.44
N ALA A 16 -1.42 -22.41 3.28
CA ALA A 16 -2.79 -21.92 3.42
C ALA A 16 -2.88 -20.49 3.98
N LEU A 17 -1.93 -20.09 4.85
CA LEU A 17 -1.91 -18.73 5.42
C LEU A 17 -1.30 -17.68 4.48
N ALA A 18 -0.59 -18.06 3.41
CA ALA A 18 0.07 -17.13 2.50
C ALA A 18 -0.91 -16.18 1.77
N GLY A 19 -2.17 -16.61 1.58
CA GLY A 19 -3.22 -15.81 0.94
C GLY A 19 -3.85 -14.73 1.84
N LEU A 20 -3.50 -14.67 3.14
CA LEU A 20 -4.05 -13.70 4.08
C LEU A 20 -3.24 -12.39 4.16
N VAL A 21 -2.31 -12.16 3.24
CA VAL A 21 -1.62 -10.87 3.11
C VAL A 21 -2.58 -9.84 2.53
N TYR A 22 -3.13 -8.99 3.41
CA TYR A 22 -3.95 -7.86 3.01
C TYR A 22 -3.00 -6.67 2.89
N ALA A 23 -2.72 -6.24 1.66
CA ALA A 23 -2.01 -5.00 1.43
C ALA A 23 -2.86 -3.84 1.99
N ALA A 24 -2.25 -2.97 2.79
CA ALA A 24 -2.92 -1.77 3.27
C ALA A 24 -3.42 -0.95 2.09
N SER A 25 -4.67 -0.47 2.16
CA SER A 25 -5.24 0.35 1.08
C SER A 25 -4.39 1.61 0.88
N PRO A 26 -4.09 2.01 -0.36
CA PRO A 26 -3.28 3.18 -0.63
C PRO A 26 -3.99 4.46 -0.15
N VAL A 27 -3.21 5.44 0.32
CA VAL A 27 -3.75 6.75 0.73
C VAL A 27 -4.07 7.56 -0.52
N ARG A 28 -5.36 7.86 -0.72
CA ARG A 28 -5.84 8.67 -1.84
C ARG A 28 -5.68 10.16 -1.54
N VAL A 29 -5.38 10.93 -2.58
CA VAL A 29 -5.22 12.39 -2.51
C VAL A 29 -6.25 13.03 -3.43
N ILE A 30 -7.12 13.85 -2.83
CA ILE A 30 -8.23 14.51 -3.52
C ILE A 30 -8.05 16.01 -3.39
N VAL A 31 -7.97 16.71 -4.52
CA VAL A 31 -7.84 18.18 -4.58
C VAL A 31 -9.05 18.71 -5.33
N ASN A 32 -9.83 19.62 -4.73
CA ASN A 32 -11.03 20.20 -5.33
C ASN A 32 -12.04 19.16 -5.88
N GLY A 33 -12.17 18.00 -5.20
CA GLY A 33 -13.05 16.91 -5.61
C GLY A 33 -12.50 15.99 -6.70
N VAL A 34 -11.29 16.25 -7.21
CA VAL A 34 -10.61 15.43 -8.20
C VAL A 34 -9.61 14.50 -7.51
N ASP A 35 -9.76 13.19 -7.73
CA ASP A 35 -8.78 12.18 -7.29
C ASP A 35 -7.56 12.26 -8.22
N LEU A 36 -6.39 12.55 -7.65
CA LEU A 36 -5.14 12.67 -8.39
C LEU A 36 -4.56 11.31 -8.81
N GLY A 37 -5.20 10.22 -8.38
CA GLY A 37 -4.89 8.87 -8.82
C GLY A 37 -3.56 8.34 -8.31
N PRO A 38 -3.00 7.30 -8.96
CA PRO A 38 -1.84 6.58 -8.45
C PRO A 38 -0.55 7.41 -8.42
N ALA A 39 -0.41 8.42 -9.28
CA ALA A 39 0.79 9.26 -9.36
C ALA A 39 0.96 10.18 -8.13
N ALA A 40 -0.14 10.49 -7.43
CA ALA A 40 -0.15 11.34 -6.25
C ALA A 40 -0.39 10.56 -4.95
N GLN A 41 -0.21 9.23 -4.94
CA GLN A 41 -0.46 8.42 -3.76
C GLN A 41 0.34 8.89 -2.55
N GLY A 42 -0.36 9.11 -1.45
CA GLY A 42 0.26 9.45 -0.18
C GLY A 42 0.97 8.24 0.42
N ARG A 43 2.06 8.48 1.13
CA ARG A 43 2.75 7.48 1.95
C ARG A 43 2.79 7.93 3.40
N ILE A 44 2.67 6.98 4.32
CA ILE A 44 2.84 7.28 5.74
C ILE A 44 4.31 7.11 6.09
N ILE A 45 4.97 8.20 6.48
CA ILE A 45 6.36 8.23 6.95
C ILE A 45 6.33 8.82 8.35
N GLU A 46 6.87 8.08 9.34
CA GLU A 46 6.91 8.51 10.74
C GLU A 46 5.53 8.94 11.31
N GLY A 47 4.46 8.26 10.89
CA GLY A 47 3.09 8.57 11.33
C GLY A 47 2.45 9.78 10.64
N GLN A 48 3.15 10.40 9.69
CA GLN A 48 2.63 11.53 8.91
C GLN A 48 2.37 11.12 7.46
N VAL A 49 1.31 11.65 6.88
CA VAL A 49 1.00 11.44 5.45
C VAL A 49 1.83 12.41 4.63
N MET A 50 2.75 11.86 3.85
CA MET A 50 3.57 12.56 2.87
C MET A 50 2.95 12.41 1.49
N VAL A 51 2.85 13.51 0.75
CA VAL A 51 2.26 13.57 -0.59
C VAL A 51 3.26 14.23 -1.54
N PRO A 52 3.36 13.80 -2.81
CA PRO A 52 4.23 14.47 -3.78
C PRO A 52 3.84 15.95 -3.95
N LEU A 53 4.78 16.86 -3.65
CA LEU A 53 4.55 18.30 -3.76
C LEU A 53 4.13 18.69 -5.18
N GLN A 54 4.83 18.16 -6.19
CA GLN A 54 4.55 18.41 -7.60
C GLN A 54 3.08 18.11 -7.94
N ALA A 55 2.58 16.94 -7.54
CA ALA A 55 1.22 16.52 -7.85
C ALA A 55 0.16 17.46 -7.24
N VAL A 56 0.37 17.89 -5.99
CA VAL A 56 -0.54 18.84 -5.32
C VAL A 56 -0.43 20.23 -5.94
N ALA A 57 0.78 20.70 -6.22
CA ALA A 57 1.03 22.02 -6.79
C ALA A 57 0.44 22.15 -8.21
N GLU A 58 0.66 21.17 -9.07
CA GLU A 58 0.08 21.11 -10.42
C GLU A 58 -1.46 21.07 -10.36
N ALA A 59 -2.03 20.27 -9.45
CA ALA A 59 -3.48 20.22 -9.23
C ALA A 59 -4.08 21.55 -8.74
N LEU A 60 -3.25 22.41 -8.13
CA LEU A 60 -3.60 23.76 -7.71
C LEU A 60 -3.29 24.84 -8.77
N GLY A 61 -2.79 24.43 -9.95
CA GLY A 61 -2.50 25.32 -11.08
C GLY A 61 -1.10 25.93 -11.10
N ALA A 62 -0.16 25.41 -10.31
CA ALA A 62 1.24 25.82 -10.38
C ALA A 62 1.98 25.12 -11.54
N ASP A 63 2.89 25.84 -12.19
CA ASP A 63 3.86 25.28 -13.13
C ASP A 63 5.13 24.90 -12.35
N VAL A 64 5.38 23.60 -12.20
CA VAL A 64 6.54 23.06 -11.46
C VAL A 64 7.52 22.48 -12.47
N ARG A 65 8.78 22.95 -12.46
CA ARG A 65 9.87 22.49 -13.33
C ARG A 65 10.91 21.68 -12.59
#